data_AF-A0A1F3KFM1-F1
#
_entry.id   AF-A0A1F3KFM1-F1
#
_cell.length_a   1.000
_cell.length_b   1.000
_cell.length_c   1.000
_cell.angle_alpha   90.00
_cell.angle_beta   90.00
_cell.angle_gamma   90.00
#
_symmetry.space_group_name_H-M   'P 1'
#
loop_
_entity.id
_entity.type
_entity.pdbx_description
1 polymer ?
#
loop_
_entity_poly.entity_id
_entity_poly.type
_entity_poly.pdbx_seq_one_letter_code
_entity_poly.pdbx_strand_id
1 'polypeptide(L)'
;MKTLFYLVCFSSFALITACNQNAKKEEDSNKTANQTVSENLKLQVFYFHVTNRCATCNGIEANVRKVLETNYAKEMRSGEINFKSLNVDEQENKALAEKYQAYGASLHLVKIEKGQEKDNDLTDYAFTFSRPQPEVFLKGMKDTIQYFLK
;
A
#
# COMPACT_ATOMS: atom_id res chain seq x y z
N MET A 1 6.42 -27.67 -60.32
CA MET A 1 7.88 -27.87 -60.20
C MET A 1 8.12 -28.40 -58.79
N LYS A 2 8.42 -29.70 -58.67
CA LYS A 2 9.69 -30.24 -58.12
C LYS A 2 9.84 -29.88 -56.63
N THR A 3 9.86 -30.77 -55.64
CA THR A 3 10.27 -32.19 -55.51
C THR A 3 9.90 -32.59 -54.07
N LEU A 4 9.21 -33.71 -53.82
CA LEU A 4 9.79 -35.04 -53.56
C LEU A 4 10.63 -35.09 -52.27
N PHE A 5 10.17 -35.79 -51.21
CA PHE A 5 10.82 -37.02 -50.72
C PHE A 5 10.08 -37.67 -49.49
N TYR A 6 9.51 -38.86 -49.74
CA TYR A 6 9.46 -40.11 -48.93
C TYR A 6 8.56 -40.30 -47.70
N LEU A 7 7.57 -41.15 -47.96
CA LEU A 7 6.91 -42.16 -47.13
C LEU A 7 7.89 -43.30 -46.78
N VAL A 8 8.08 -43.63 -45.50
CA VAL A 8 8.30 -45.01 -45.01
C VAL A 8 7.70 -45.17 -43.61
N CYS A 9 6.72 -46.05 -43.49
CA CYS A 9 6.16 -46.58 -42.25
C CYS A 9 7.12 -47.62 -41.63
N PHE A 10 7.29 -47.66 -40.30
CA PHE A 10 7.15 -48.90 -39.51
C PHE A 10 7.25 -48.65 -37.99
N SER A 11 6.11 -48.85 -37.32
CA SER A 11 5.95 -49.57 -36.05
C SER A 11 7.17 -49.68 -35.10
N SER A 12 7.07 -49.07 -33.93
CA SER A 12 7.28 -49.78 -32.66
C SER A 12 6.50 -49.11 -31.54
N PHE A 13 5.54 -49.89 -31.03
CA PHE A 13 4.72 -49.65 -29.87
C PHE A 13 5.59 -49.76 -28.61
N ALA A 14 5.61 -48.71 -27.79
CA ALA A 14 6.06 -48.79 -26.40
C ALA A 14 5.13 -47.92 -25.54
N LEU A 15 4.20 -48.61 -24.89
CA LEU A 15 3.39 -48.10 -23.77
C LEU A 15 4.31 -47.72 -22.63
N ILE A 16 4.25 -46.46 -22.18
CA ILE A 16 4.54 -46.15 -20.78
C ILE A 16 3.51 -45.12 -20.28
N THR A 17 2.99 -45.48 -19.13
CA THR A 17 1.86 -45.00 -18.34
C THR A 17 2.00 -43.58 -17.76
N ALA A 18 0.86 -42.87 -17.79
CA ALA A 18 0.29 -42.00 -16.75
C ALA A 18 1.16 -40.97 -16.00
N CYS A 19 0.79 -39.69 -16.13
CA CYS A 19 0.23 -38.92 -15.01
C CYS A 19 -0.53 -37.70 -15.54
N ASN A 20 -1.81 -37.64 -15.20
CA ASN A 20 -2.71 -36.52 -15.43
C ASN A 20 -2.51 -35.54 -14.27
N GLN A 21 -2.03 -34.33 -14.53
CA GLN A 21 -2.12 -33.23 -13.58
C GLN A 21 -2.56 -31.98 -14.33
N ASN A 22 -3.85 -31.67 -14.13
CA ASN A 22 -4.44 -30.38 -14.42
C ASN A 22 -3.59 -29.29 -13.77
N ALA A 23 -2.85 -28.54 -14.59
CA ALA A 23 -2.27 -27.28 -14.19
C ALA A 23 -3.41 -26.25 -14.07
N LYS A 24 -4.10 -26.25 -12.93
CA LYS A 24 -4.77 -25.05 -12.45
C LYS A 24 -3.68 -23.99 -12.28
N LYS A 25 -3.69 -22.99 -13.16
CA LYS A 25 -3.15 -21.67 -12.85
C LYS A 25 -4.03 -21.10 -11.74
N GLU A 26 -3.63 -21.34 -10.50
CA GLU A 26 -3.98 -20.46 -9.39
C GLU A 26 -2.85 -19.45 -9.29
N GLU A 27 -3.14 -18.26 -9.81
CA GLU A 27 -2.36 -17.05 -9.62
C GLU A 27 -2.62 -16.56 -8.18
N ASP A 28 -1.98 -17.21 -7.21
CA ASP A 28 -1.82 -16.64 -5.87
C ASP A 28 -0.49 -15.88 -5.84
N SER A 29 -0.55 -14.66 -6.37
CA SER A 29 0.52 -13.68 -6.22
C SER A 29 -0.03 -12.49 -5.47
N ASN A 30 -0.17 -12.64 -4.15
CA ASN A 30 -0.02 -11.51 -3.22
C ASN A 30 0.64 -11.98 -1.94
N LYS A 31 1.88 -12.47 -2.09
CA LYS A 31 2.88 -12.41 -1.01
C LYS A 31 3.34 -10.96 -0.89
N THR A 32 2.45 -10.11 -0.39
CA THR A 32 2.77 -8.76 0.06
C THR A 32 3.83 -8.89 1.15
N ALA A 33 4.91 -8.11 1.01
CA ALA A 33 6.00 -8.05 1.95
C ALA A 33 5.49 -8.08 3.39
N ASN A 34 5.95 -9.06 4.17
CA ASN A 34 5.73 -9.18 5.61
C ASN A 34 6.28 -7.93 6.31
N GLN A 35 5.52 -6.85 6.31
CA GLN A 35 5.50 -5.94 7.45
C GLN A 35 4.58 -6.58 8.46
N THR A 36 5.12 -6.92 9.62
CA THR A 36 4.35 -7.39 10.78
C THR A 36 3.37 -6.30 11.17
N VAL A 37 2.21 -6.30 10.54
CA VAL A 37 1.08 -5.48 10.92
C VAL A 37 0.69 -5.96 12.30
N SER A 38 0.77 -5.06 13.28
CA SER A 38 0.36 -5.37 14.65
C SER A 38 -1.06 -5.95 14.62
N GLU A 39 -1.31 -7.04 15.36
CA GLU A 39 -2.62 -7.72 15.35
C GLU A 39 -3.77 -6.79 15.76
N ASN A 40 -3.45 -5.68 16.45
CA ASN A 40 -4.38 -4.66 16.87
C ASN A 40 -4.42 -3.41 15.98
N LEU A 41 -3.74 -3.40 14.83
CA LEU A 41 -3.72 -2.24 13.93
C LEU A 41 -5.15 -1.93 13.44
N LYS A 42 -5.62 -0.72 13.74
CA LYS A 42 -6.92 -0.20 13.29
C LYS A 42 -6.77 0.88 12.21
N LEU A 43 -5.68 1.63 12.27
CA LEU A 43 -5.43 2.74 11.34
C LEU A 43 -3.95 2.80 10.94
N GLN A 44 -3.68 2.64 9.65
CA GLN A 44 -2.36 2.93 9.07
C GLN A 44 -2.39 4.31 8.40
N VAL A 45 -1.56 5.22 8.90
CA VAL A 45 -1.37 6.54 8.33
C VAL A 45 -0.13 6.50 7.46
N PHE A 46 -0.28 6.81 6.16
CA PHE A 46 0.83 6.97 5.23
C PHE A 46 0.94 8.42 4.82
N TYR A 47 2.15 8.98 4.95
CA TYR A 47 2.52 10.21 4.27
C TYR A 47 3.55 9.88 3.20
N PHE A 48 3.14 9.89 1.94
CA PHE A 48 4.05 9.77 0.83
C PHE A 48 4.64 11.14 0.52
N HIS A 49 5.90 11.17 0.10
CA HIS A 49 6.58 12.40 -0.31
C HIS A 49 7.62 12.08 -1.39
N VAL A 50 8.03 13.11 -2.13
CA VAL A 50 9.22 13.03 -3.00
C VAL A 50 10.48 13.39 -2.22
N THR A 51 11.66 13.15 -2.80
CA THR A 51 12.97 13.47 -2.20
C THR A 51 13.10 14.98 -1.99
N ASN A 52 12.73 15.77 -2.99
CA ASN A 52 12.82 17.23 -2.96
C ASN A 52 11.51 17.83 -2.45
N ARG A 53 11.44 18.10 -1.14
CA ARG A 53 10.20 18.52 -0.48
C ARG A 53 10.03 20.03 -0.44
N CYS A 54 8.85 20.50 -0.81
CA CYS A 54 8.49 21.91 -0.62
C CYS A 54 8.10 22.20 0.84
N ALA A 55 7.99 23.49 1.19
CA ALA A 55 7.62 23.91 2.55
C ALA A 55 6.26 23.35 3.01
N THR A 56 5.30 23.18 2.09
CA THR A 56 4.00 22.59 2.40
C THR A 56 4.12 21.10 2.71
N CYS A 57 4.92 20.34 1.95
CA CYS A 57 5.17 18.93 2.23
C CYS A 57 5.75 18.73 3.64
N ASN A 58 6.78 19.52 3.99
CA ASN A 58 7.37 19.47 5.33
C ASN A 58 6.37 19.85 6.42
N GLY A 59 5.48 20.81 6.14
CA GLY A 59 4.41 21.20 7.05
C GLY A 59 3.37 20.10 7.27
N ILE A 60 2.96 19.39 6.21
CA ILE A 60 2.04 18.25 6.31
C ILE A 60 2.62 17.18 7.22
N GLU A 61 3.85 16.73 6.98
CA GLU A 61 4.46 15.70 7.82
C GLU A 61 4.54 16.14 9.29
N ALA A 62 5.04 17.36 9.55
CA ALA A 62 5.19 17.88 10.90
C ALA A 62 3.85 17.96 11.63
N ASN A 63 2.79 18.42 10.96
CA ASN A 63 1.47 18.55 11.57
C ASN A 63 0.80 17.18 11.79
N VAL A 64 0.96 16.21 10.87
CA VAL A 64 0.47 14.84 11.08
C VAL A 64 1.14 14.22 12.30
N ARG A 65 2.48 14.29 12.38
CA ARG A 65 3.25 13.84 13.56
C ARG A 65 2.76 14.50 14.83
N LYS A 66 2.56 15.82 14.81
CA LYS A 66 2.05 16.57 15.96
C LYS A 66 0.70 16.03 16.45
N VAL A 67 -0.27 15.77 15.56
CA VAL A 67 -1.57 15.21 15.97
C VAL A 67 -1.40 13.83 16.59
N LEU A 68 -0.63 12.95 15.94
CA LEU A 68 -0.41 11.58 16.41
C LEU A 68 0.29 11.55 17.77
N GLU A 69 1.36 12.33 17.95
CA GLU A 69 2.17 12.35 19.17
C GLU A 69 1.47 13.06 20.33
N THR A 70 0.63 14.06 20.06
CA THR A 70 -0.05 14.81 21.14
C THR A 70 -1.41 14.24 21.52
N ASN A 71 -2.14 13.66 20.56
CA ASN A 71 -3.52 13.22 20.78
C ASN A 71 -3.68 11.70 20.76
N TYR A 72 -2.78 10.95 20.09
CA TYR A 72 -2.92 9.51 19.88
C TYR A 72 -1.69 8.70 20.28
N ALA A 73 -0.86 9.24 21.19
CA ALA A 73 0.37 8.58 21.60
C ALA A 73 0.11 7.22 22.26
N LYS A 74 -1.05 7.03 22.89
CA LYS A 74 -1.41 5.76 23.51
C LYS A 74 -1.68 4.70 22.45
N GLU A 75 -2.42 5.05 21.41
CA GLU A 75 -2.81 4.21 20.29
C GLU A 75 -1.60 3.88 19.39
N MET A 76 -0.69 4.84 19.23
CA MET A 76 0.62 4.61 18.60
C MET A 76 1.45 3.60 19.40
N ARG A 77 1.48 3.71 20.74
CA ARG A 77 2.20 2.76 21.60
C ARG A 77 1.55 1.39 21.67
N SER A 78 0.22 1.32 21.66
CA SER A 78 -0.48 0.04 21.66
C SER A 78 -0.33 -0.67 20.32
N GLY A 79 -0.12 0.06 19.21
CA GLY A 79 -0.08 -0.49 17.86
C GLY A 79 -1.40 -0.35 17.10
N GLU A 80 -2.41 0.30 17.70
CA GLU A 80 -3.69 0.59 17.06
C GLU A 80 -3.55 1.60 15.91
N ILE A 81 -2.58 2.52 16.00
CA ILE A 81 -2.19 3.40 14.91
C ILE A 81 -0.74 3.13 14.54
N ASN A 82 -0.47 3.06 13.24
CA ASN A 82 0.87 3.08 12.69
C ASN A 82 1.02 4.31 11.79
N PHE A 83 2.18 4.95 11.81
CA PHE A 83 2.51 6.03 10.88
C PHE A 83 3.80 5.74 10.13
N LYS A 84 3.77 5.91 8.81
CA LYS A 84 4.95 5.87 7.95
C LYS A 84 5.02 7.10 7.06
N SER A 85 6.19 7.74 7.06
CA SER A 85 6.58 8.73 6.04
C SER A 85 7.47 8.03 5.02
N LEU A 86 7.09 8.03 3.75
CA LEU A 86 7.68 7.19 2.70
C LEU A 86 8.07 8.02 1.49
N ASN A 87 9.31 7.88 1.04
CA ASN A 87 9.80 8.53 -0.17
C ASN A 87 9.37 7.72 -1.40
N VAL A 88 8.57 8.29 -2.30
CA VAL A 88 8.10 7.60 -3.51
C VAL A 88 9.21 7.40 -4.55
N ASP A 89 10.30 8.16 -4.45
CA ASP A 89 11.45 8.02 -5.34
C ASP A 89 12.32 6.80 -4.99
N GLU A 90 12.18 6.27 -3.77
CA GLU A 90 12.91 5.10 -3.27
C GLU A 90 12.30 3.79 -3.78
N GLN A 91 13.14 2.90 -4.32
CA GLN A 91 12.71 1.68 -5.01
C GLN A 91 11.92 0.73 -4.09
N GLU A 92 12.28 0.67 -2.81
CA GLU A 92 11.62 -0.11 -1.78
C GLU A 92 10.17 0.33 -1.51
N ASN A 93 9.84 1.59 -1.79
CA ASN A 93 8.52 2.15 -1.51
C ASN A 93 7.59 2.12 -2.73
N LYS A 94 8.11 1.91 -3.95
CA LYS A 94 7.34 2.03 -5.20
C LYS A 94 6.08 1.15 -5.23
N ALA A 95 6.19 -0.12 -4.89
CA ALA A 95 5.05 -1.03 -4.91
C ALA A 95 3.93 -0.57 -3.95
N LEU A 96 4.31 -0.02 -2.80
CA LEU A 96 3.37 0.50 -1.82
C LEU A 96 2.79 1.85 -2.27
N ALA A 97 3.60 2.74 -2.84
CA ALA A 97 3.15 4.00 -3.41
C ALA A 97 2.17 3.78 -4.57
N GLU A 98 2.47 2.85 -5.48
CA GLU A 98 1.58 2.46 -6.60
C GLU A 98 0.24 1.91 -6.10
N LYS A 99 0.24 1.08 -5.05
CA LYS A 99 -0.98 0.56 -4.42
C LYS A 99 -1.94 1.68 -3.97
N TYR A 100 -1.39 2.78 -3.46
CA TYR A 100 -2.15 3.96 -3.02
C TYR A 100 -2.20 5.07 -4.08
N GLN A 101 -1.73 4.81 -5.30
CA GLN A 101 -1.66 5.77 -6.40
C GLN A 101 -0.90 7.07 -6.04
N ALA A 102 0.06 6.96 -5.13
CA ALA A 102 0.87 8.06 -4.63
C ALA A 102 2.06 8.34 -5.56
N TYR A 103 1.84 9.16 -6.59
CA TYR A 103 2.90 9.58 -7.53
C TYR A 103 3.76 10.75 -7.02
N GLY A 104 3.48 11.23 -5.80
CA GLY A 104 4.13 12.38 -5.22
C GLY A 104 3.81 12.50 -3.73
N ALA A 105 3.67 13.74 -3.26
CA ALA A 105 3.26 13.96 -1.88
C ALA A 105 1.76 13.72 -1.70
N SER A 106 1.37 12.78 -0.84
CA SER A 106 -0.01 12.43 -0.54
C SER A 106 -0.18 11.98 0.90
N LEU A 107 -1.38 12.11 1.45
CA LEU A 107 -1.71 11.71 2.82
C LEU A 107 -2.87 10.73 2.80
N HIS A 108 -2.64 9.50 3.27
CA HIS A 108 -3.63 8.43 3.28
C HIS A 108 -3.89 7.94 4.70
N LEU A 109 -5.16 7.83 5.08
CA LEU A 109 -5.61 7.22 6.33
C LEU A 109 -6.32 5.90 6.00
N VAL A 110 -5.60 4.81 6.17
CA VAL A 110 -6.06 3.47 5.79
C VAL A 110 -6.66 2.79 7.01
N LYS A 111 -7.99 2.69 7.03
CA LYS A 111 -8.71 1.98 8.09
C LYS A 111 -8.63 0.48 7.85
N ILE A 112 -8.31 -0.28 8.89
CA ILE A 112 -8.32 -1.74 8.87
C ILE A 112 -9.63 -2.23 9.50
N GLU A 113 -10.53 -2.78 8.67
CA GLU A 113 -11.81 -3.33 9.12
C GLU A 113 -11.92 -4.80 8.71
N LYS A 114 -12.03 -5.71 9.68
CA LYS A 114 -12.17 -7.16 9.42
C LYS A 114 -11.07 -7.72 8.49
N GLY A 115 -9.85 -7.21 8.64
CA GLY A 115 -8.70 -7.60 7.81
C GLY A 115 -8.67 -6.96 6.41
N GLN A 116 -9.63 -6.09 6.09
CA GLN A 116 -9.66 -5.36 4.83
C GLN A 116 -9.20 -3.92 5.03
N GLU A 117 -8.40 -3.43 4.09
CA GLU A 117 -7.99 -2.03 4.03
C GLU A 117 -9.06 -1.18 3.34
N LYS A 118 -9.38 -0.04 3.93
CA LYS A 118 -10.18 1.02 3.33
C LYS A 118 -9.36 2.30 3.32
N ASP A 119 -8.89 2.68 2.13
CA ASP A 119 -8.12 3.91 1.96
C ASP A 119 -9.02 5.15 2.04
N ASN A 120 -8.50 6.19 2.67
CA ASN A 120 -9.09 7.52 2.73
C ASN A 120 -8.00 8.51 2.37
N ASP A 121 -8.00 8.95 1.10
CA ASP A 121 -7.09 9.96 0.61
C ASP A 121 -7.48 11.34 1.15
N LEU A 122 -6.60 11.93 1.96
CA LEU A 122 -6.73 13.26 2.55
C LEU A 122 -5.74 14.25 1.95
N THR A 123 -5.20 13.97 0.77
CA THR A 123 -4.19 14.82 0.11
C THR A 123 -4.70 16.23 -0.11
N ASP A 124 -5.88 16.40 -0.70
CA ASP A 124 -6.46 17.73 -0.95
C ASP A 124 -6.67 18.51 0.36
N TYR A 125 -7.19 17.84 1.38
CA TYR A 125 -7.35 18.41 2.71
C TYR A 125 -6.00 18.85 3.30
N ALA A 126 -4.98 18.01 3.20
CA ALA A 126 -3.66 18.29 3.74
C ALA A 126 -3.00 19.49 3.06
N PHE A 127 -3.04 19.55 1.73
CA PHE A 127 -2.48 20.68 0.98
C PHE A 127 -3.27 21.97 1.18
N THR A 128 -4.58 21.88 1.35
CA THR A 128 -5.44 23.05 1.58
C THR A 128 -5.18 23.68 2.94
N PHE A 129 -5.07 22.87 4.01
CA PHE A 129 -5.11 23.40 5.37
C PHE A 129 -3.76 23.37 6.12
N SER A 130 -2.87 22.43 5.85
CA SER A 130 -1.71 22.17 6.72
C SER A 130 -0.84 23.41 6.97
N ARG A 131 -0.51 24.16 5.91
CA ARG A 131 0.29 25.39 6.02
C ARG A 131 -0.57 26.66 6.12
N PRO A 132 -1.63 26.84 5.31
CA PRO A 132 -2.43 28.07 5.35
C PRO A 132 -3.25 28.24 6.64
N GLN A 133 -3.76 27.13 7.19
CA GLN A 133 -4.67 27.13 8.34
C GLN A 133 -4.36 25.94 9.27
N PRO A 134 -3.19 25.93 9.94
CA PRO A 134 -2.71 24.77 10.69
C PRO A 134 -3.66 24.35 11.81
N GLU A 135 -4.37 25.29 12.45
CA GLU A 135 -5.34 24.92 13.49
C GLU A 135 -6.53 24.12 12.94
N VAL A 136 -7.01 24.48 11.73
CA VAL A 136 -8.05 23.73 11.03
C VAL A 136 -7.56 22.34 10.67
N PHE A 137 -6.32 22.24 10.17
CA PHE A 137 -5.68 20.95 9.88
C PHE A 137 -5.58 20.07 11.12
N LEU A 138 -5.02 20.59 12.21
CA LEU A 138 -4.80 19.82 13.45
C LEU A 138 -6.13 19.33 14.03
N LYS A 139 -7.16 20.19 14.07
CA LYS A 139 -8.49 19.82 14.56
C LYS A 139 -9.15 18.77 13.68
N GLY A 140 -9.18 18.97 12.36
CA GLY A 140 -9.85 18.03 11.46
C GLY A 140 -9.14 16.69 11.37
N MET A 141 -7.80 16.66 11.39
CA MET A 141 -7.03 15.41 11.51
C MET A 141 -7.36 14.65 12.80
N LYS A 142 -7.41 15.35 13.94
CA LYS A 142 -7.81 14.75 15.21
C LYS A 142 -9.22 14.15 15.11
N ASP A 143 -10.20 14.93 14.68
CA ASP A 143 -11.59 14.45 14.60
C ASP A 143 -11.73 13.27 13.63
N THR A 144 -10.99 13.28 12.52
CA THR A 144 -10.96 12.20 11.52
C THR A 144 -10.34 10.91 12.06
N ILE A 145 -9.18 11.00 12.73
CA ILE A 145 -8.56 9.83 13.37
C ILE A 145 -9.49 9.28 14.46
N GLN A 146 -10.10 10.15 15.26
CA GLN A 146 -11.07 9.71 16.27
C GLN A 146 -12.27 8.98 15.66
N TYR A 147 -12.75 9.42 14.50
CA TYR A 147 -13.80 8.73 13.77
C TYR A 147 -13.36 7.32 13.32
N PHE A 148 -12.15 7.17 12.80
CA PHE A 148 -11.66 5.87 12.34
C PHE A 148 -11.32 4.88 13.45
N LEU A 149 -11.05 5.35 14.68
CA LEU A 149 -10.77 4.47 15.82
C LEU A 149 -12.03 3.94 16.52
N LYS A 150 -13.20 4.50 16.20
CA LYS A 150 -14.50 4.00 16.66
C LYS A 150 -14.94 2.78 15.86
#